data_AF-A0A1F3KUP3-F1
#
_entry.id   AF-A0A1F3KUP3-F1
#
_cell.length_a   1.000
_cell.length_b   1.000
_cell.length_c   1.000
_cell.angle_alpha   90.00
_cell.angle_beta   90.00
_cell.angle_gamma   90.00
#
_symmetry.space_group_name_H-M   'P 1'
#
loop_
_entity.id
_entity.type
_entity.pdbx_description
1 polymer ?
#
loop_
_entity_poly.entity_id
_entity_poly.type
_entity_poly.pdbx_seq_one_letter_code
_entity_poly.pdbx_strand_id
1 'polypeptide(L)'
;MNTNADTSLESEDEFEDEILFNEQLYKAISPKIKQFLVEYYGDNFYNLKPETYLEIETLIEDDILLFASEIPDILYRNRTITDEDKFDEALDNFVPDNIPINWPVIENWFDRDFSNDDDEDTFLEDSDPIDLTEDQKKAKEIVELANEMTDNTQSFAHFMKSGYEITNKKVQLFLENIASFELSILSPDGFIALQTHLNLLVSTLLENLYTIMPD
;
A
#
# COMPACT_ATOMS: atom_id res chain seq x y z
N MET A 1 11.03 60.90 24.95
CA MET A 1 9.83 60.09 24.66
C MET A 1 9.64 60.06 23.15
N ASN A 2 10.13 59.00 22.52
CA ASN A 2 9.50 58.27 21.42
C ASN A 2 10.47 57.12 21.07
N THR A 3 10.21 55.96 21.64
CA THR A 3 10.87 54.70 21.31
C THR A 3 9.99 53.99 20.30
N ASN A 4 10.28 54.15 19.01
CA ASN A 4 9.81 53.18 18.02
C ASN A 4 10.92 52.16 17.87
N ALA A 5 10.71 51.04 18.56
CA ALA A 5 11.32 49.78 18.22
C ALA A 5 10.81 49.39 16.83
N ASP A 6 11.71 49.35 15.86
CA ASP A 6 11.51 48.62 14.62
C ASP A 6 12.17 47.26 14.80
N THR A 7 11.45 46.37 15.45
CA THR A 7 11.72 44.94 15.50
C THR A 7 10.64 44.27 14.67
N SER A 8 10.90 44.09 13.39
CA SER A 8 10.06 43.26 12.50
C SER A 8 10.88 42.50 11.45
N LEU A 9 12.05 41.99 11.85
CA LEU A 9 12.92 41.16 11.01
C LEU A 9 13.29 39.83 11.67
N GLU A 10 12.38 39.25 12.46
CA GLU A 10 12.53 37.89 12.98
C GLU A 10 11.14 37.22 12.94
N SER A 11 10.78 36.57 11.84
CA SER A 11 9.74 35.50 11.84
C SER A 11 9.56 34.75 10.50
N GLU A 12 10.44 34.87 9.51
CA GLU A 12 10.24 34.16 8.22
C GLU A 12 11.23 33.02 7.93
N ASP A 13 12.21 32.73 8.81
CA ASP A 13 13.32 31.80 8.52
C ASP A 13 13.36 30.51 9.37
N GLU A 14 12.25 30.09 10.02
CA GLU A 14 12.25 28.90 10.90
C GLU A 14 11.37 27.72 10.45
N PHE A 15 10.75 27.78 9.26
CA PHE A 15 9.81 26.75 8.77
C PHE A 15 10.30 25.97 7.52
N GLU A 16 11.54 26.14 7.06
CA GLU A 16 11.95 25.63 5.74
C GLU A 16 12.45 24.16 5.69
N ASP A 17 12.63 23.44 6.80
CA ASP A 17 13.38 22.16 6.75
C ASP A 17 12.75 20.93 7.42
N GLU A 18 11.47 20.94 7.79
CA GLU A 18 10.81 19.70 8.29
C GLU A 18 10.01 19.01 7.18
N ILE A 19 10.63 18.01 6.55
CA ILE A 19 9.92 17.15 5.58
C ILE A 19 8.83 16.39 6.35
N LEU A 20 7.57 16.61 6.00
CA LEU A 20 6.43 15.93 6.61
C LEU A 20 6.57 14.40 6.49
N PHE A 21 6.14 13.67 7.51
CA PHE A 21 6.27 12.20 7.60
C PHE A 21 5.77 11.48 6.34
N ASN A 22 4.63 11.92 5.80
CA ASN A 22 4.02 11.36 4.60
C ASN A 22 4.87 11.57 3.35
N GLU A 23 5.52 12.73 3.19
CA GLU A 23 6.48 12.98 2.11
C GLU A 23 7.74 12.10 2.24
N GLN A 24 8.22 11.88 3.46
CA GLN A 24 9.35 10.97 3.70
C GLN A 24 8.99 9.54 3.28
N LEU A 25 7.78 9.08 3.65
CA LEU A 25 7.29 7.76 3.25
C LEU A 25 7.13 7.68 1.73
N TYR A 26 6.54 8.68 1.08
CA TYR A 26 6.42 8.72 -0.38
C TYR A 26 7.78 8.58 -1.06
N LYS A 27 8.77 9.38 -0.65
CA LYS A 27 10.14 9.34 -1.20
C LYS A 27 10.79 7.97 -1.01
N ALA A 28 10.52 7.30 0.11
CA ALA A 28 11.08 5.98 0.42
C ALA A 28 10.44 4.84 -0.38
N ILE A 29 9.12 4.88 -0.58
CA ILE A 29 8.34 3.74 -1.09
C ILE A 29 8.01 3.86 -2.58
N SER A 30 7.78 5.08 -3.09
CA SER A 30 7.41 5.35 -4.49
C SER A 30 8.34 4.67 -5.51
N PRO A 31 9.69 4.73 -5.39
CA PRO A 31 10.57 4.03 -6.32
C PRO A 31 10.40 2.51 -6.32
N LYS A 32 10.00 1.91 -5.18
CA LYS A 32 9.82 0.47 -5.06
C LYS A 32 8.51 0.00 -5.67
N ILE A 33 7.45 0.78 -5.53
CA ILE A 33 6.18 0.52 -6.21
C ILE A 33 6.37 0.57 -7.73
N LYS A 34 7.04 1.61 -8.25
CA LYS A 34 7.32 1.73 -9.70
C LYS A 34 8.19 0.60 -10.21
N GLN A 35 9.21 0.22 -9.44
CA GLN A 35 10.04 -0.94 -9.77
C GLN A 35 9.18 -2.21 -9.89
N PHE A 36 8.28 -2.44 -8.93
CA PHE A 36 7.33 -3.55 -8.98
C PHE A 36 6.45 -3.50 -10.23
N LEU A 37 5.87 -2.34 -10.57
CA LEU A 37 5.02 -2.21 -11.76
C LEU A 37 5.79 -2.54 -13.05
N VAL A 38 7.03 -2.05 -13.17
CA VAL A 38 7.90 -2.37 -14.30
C VAL A 38 8.20 -3.88 -14.38
N GLU A 39 8.53 -4.50 -13.24
CA GLU A 39 8.85 -5.93 -13.17
C GLU A 39 7.63 -6.81 -13.45
N TYR A 40 6.44 -6.40 -13.02
CA TYR A 40 5.19 -7.14 -13.17
C TYR A 40 4.64 -7.08 -14.60
N TYR A 41 4.57 -5.88 -15.18
CA TYR A 41 3.95 -5.67 -16.50
C TYR A 41 4.95 -5.74 -17.66
N GLY A 42 6.26 -5.69 -17.39
CA GLY A 42 7.31 -5.84 -18.40
C GLY A 42 7.17 -4.85 -19.56
N ASP A 43 7.17 -5.37 -20.79
CA ASP A 43 7.07 -4.57 -22.01
C ASP A 43 5.76 -3.75 -22.09
N ASN A 44 4.66 -4.22 -21.49
CA ASN A 44 3.39 -3.49 -21.49
C ASN A 44 3.51 -2.17 -20.71
N PHE A 45 4.32 -2.16 -19.65
CA PHE A 45 4.58 -0.93 -18.88
C PHE A 45 5.27 0.13 -19.74
N TYR A 46 6.25 -0.26 -20.56
CA TYR A 46 7.00 0.69 -21.39
C TYR A 46 6.19 1.24 -22.57
N ASN A 47 5.12 0.55 -22.96
CA ASN A 47 4.21 0.95 -24.04
C ASN A 47 3.02 1.79 -23.56
N LEU A 48 2.97 2.14 -22.26
CA LEU A 48 1.96 3.04 -21.73
C LEU A 48 2.01 4.41 -22.40
N LYS A 49 0.85 5.08 -22.42
CA LYS A 49 0.77 6.46 -22.90
C LYS A 49 1.45 7.40 -21.89
N PRO A 50 2.07 8.51 -22.33
CA PRO A 50 2.71 9.48 -21.44
C PRO A 50 1.82 9.94 -20.27
N GLU A 51 0.53 10.16 -20.52
CA GLU A 51 -0.45 10.54 -19.50
C GLU A 51 -0.62 9.48 -18.40
N THR A 52 -0.55 8.19 -18.73
CA THR A 52 -0.70 7.11 -17.76
C THR A 52 0.48 7.07 -16.78
N TYR A 53 1.69 7.40 -17.23
CA TYR A 53 2.83 7.53 -16.30
C TYR A 53 2.60 8.65 -15.28
N LEU A 54 2.02 9.78 -15.72
CA LEU A 54 1.69 10.87 -14.80
C LEU A 54 0.59 10.46 -13.82
N GLU A 55 -0.43 9.75 -14.30
CA GLU A 55 -1.51 9.22 -13.45
C GLU A 55 -0.97 8.25 -12.39
N ILE A 56 -0.05 7.35 -12.75
CA ILE A 56 0.64 6.46 -11.79
C ILE A 56 1.38 7.26 -10.73
N GLU A 57 2.15 8.29 -11.14
CA GLU A 57 2.90 9.14 -10.22
C GLU A 57 2.00 9.85 -9.22
N THR A 58 0.92 10.47 -9.73
CA THR A 58 -0.06 11.20 -8.91
C THR A 58 -0.80 10.26 -7.97
N LEU A 59 -1.22 9.07 -8.43
CA LEU A 59 -1.89 8.10 -7.55
C LEU A 59 -0.99 7.63 -6.41
N ILE A 60 0.27 7.29 -6.70
CA ILE A 60 1.22 6.88 -5.66
C ILE A 60 1.41 7.98 -4.63
N GLU A 61 1.52 9.23 -5.09
CA GLU A 61 1.65 10.39 -4.22
C GLU A 61 0.39 10.60 -3.37
N ASP A 62 -0.77 10.74 -4.00
CA ASP A 62 -2.04 11.04 -3.33
C ASP A 62 -2.42 9.98 -2.30
N ASP A 63 -2.33 8.68 -2.67
CA ASP A 63 -2.68 7.59 -1.75
C ASP A 63 -1.72 7.55 -0.56
N ILE A 64 -0.41 7.68 -0.78
CA ILE A 64 0.56 7.70 0.32
C ILE A 64 0.33 8.94 1.20
N LEU A 65 0.15 10.12 0.63
CA LEU A 65 -0.06 11.35 1.40
C LEU A 65 -1.31 11.28 2.25
N LEU A 66 -2.39 10.73 1.71
CA LEU A 66 -3.67 10.56 2.40
C LEU A 66 -3.51 9.61 3.60
N PHE A 67 -3.09 8.37 3.36
CA PHE A 67 -3.07 7.36 4.40
C PHE A 67 -1.90 7.53 5.39
N ALA A 68 -0.74 8.00 4.95
CA ALA A 68 0.42 8.13 5.84
C ALA A 68 0.25 9.22 6.90
N SER A 69 -0.65 10.19 6.68
CA SER A 69 -0.94 11.26 7.63
C SER A 69 -1.47 10.74 8.98
N GLU A 70 -2.12 9.58 9.01
CA GLU A 70 -2.68 9.00 10.24
C GLU A 70 -1.68 8.14 11.03
N ILE A 71 -0.53 7.78 10.44
CA ILE A 71 0.43 6.88 11.08
C ILE A 71 1.01 7.48 12.39
N PRO A 72 1.47 8.74 12.43
CA PRO A 72 1.94 9.36 13.67
C PRO A 72 0.88 9.34 14.78
N ASP A 73 -0.38 9.61 14.41
CA ASP A 73 -1.51 9.58 15.34
C ASP A 73 -1.78 8.17 15.90
N ILE A 74 -1.68 7.14 15.05
CA ILE A 74 -1.82 5.74 15.49
C ILE A 74 -0.70 5.37 16.47
N LEU A 75 0.54 5.74 16.17
CA LEU A 75 1.70 5.50 17.04
C LEU A 75 1.51 6.18 18.40
N TYR A 76 1.17 7.47 18.39
CA TYR A 76 1.01 8.26 19.61
C TYR A 76 -0.17 7.78 20.47
N ARG A 77 -1.33 7.48 19.88
CA ARG A 77 -2.53 7.09 20.64
C ARG A 77 -2.45 5.69 21.24
N ASN A 78 -1.58 4.82 20.71
CA ASN A 78 -1.48 3.42 21.12
C ASN A 78 -0.20 3.07 21.90
N ARG A 79 0.58 4.07 22.30
CA ARG A 79 1.77 3.89 23.15
C ARG A 79 1.40 3.38 24.55
N THR A 80 2.28 2.58 25.14
CA THR A 80 2.14 2.05 26.51
C THR A 80 2.48 3.08 27.58
N ILE A 81 3.27 4.11 27.23
CA ILE A 81 3.62 5.22 28.14
C ILE A 81 2.61 6.34 27.95
N THR A 82 1.63 6.44 28.85
CA THR A 82 0.53 7.42 28.76
C THR A 82 0.82 8.76 29.45
N ASP A 83 1.88 8.82 30.25
CA ASP A 83 2.30 9.99 31.02
C ASP A 83 3.32 10.78 30.17
N GLU A 84 3.03 12.04 29.85
CA GLU A 84 3.85 12.83 28.91
C GLU A 84 5.26 13.08 29.43
N ASP A 85 5.42 13.41 30.72
CA ASP A 85 6.75 13.67 31.29
C ASP A 85 7.63 12.42 31.20
N LYS A 86 7.03 11.23 31.37
CA LYS A 86 7.74 9.95 31.22
C LYS A 86 7.99 9.57 29.77
N PHE A 87 7.13 10.01 28.86
CA PHE A 87 7.33 9.80 27.43
C PHE A 87 8.55 10.60 26.97
N ASP A 88 8.62 11.88 27.33
CA ASP A 88 9.76 12.75 27.03
C ASP A 88 11.06 12.20 27.64
N GLU A 89 11.04 11.77 28.90
CA GLU A 89 12.20 11.13 29.54
C GLU A 89 12.62 9.85 28.83
N ALA A 90 11.66 9.02 28.39
CA ALA A 90 11.96 7.79 27.67
C ALA A 90 12.54 8.06 26.28
N LEU A 91 12.02 9.06 25.56
CA LEU A 91 12.51 9.48 24.25
C LEU A 91 13.94 10.01 24.33
N ASP A 92 14.23 10.90 25.29
CA ASP A 92 15.56 11.50 25.50
C ASP A 92 16.64 10.46 25.82
N ASN A 93 16.25 9.36 26.48
CA ASN A 93 17.16 8.29 26.88
C ASN A 93 17.13 7.08 25.95
N PHE A 94 16.37 7.12 24.86
CA PHE A 94 16.21 5.99 23.96
C PHE A 94 17.51 5.66 23.23
N VAL A 95 17.87 4.37 23.25
CA VAL A 95 18.98 3.83 22.48
C VAL A 95 18.43 2.68 21.63
N PRO A 96 18.47 2.78 20.29
CA PRO A 96 18.01 1.71 19.41
C PRO A 96 18.75 0.40 19.72
N ASP A 97 17.99 -0.66 20.03
CA ASP A 97 18.53 -1.98 20.37
C ASP A 97 18.66 -2.91 19.14
N ASN A 98 18.20 -2.44 17.96
CA ASN A 98 18.14 -3.18 16.70
C ASN A 98 17.43 -4.55 16.82
N ILE A 99 16.54 -4.71 17.80
CA ILE A 99 15.75 -5.94 17.91
C ILE A 99 14.71 -5.94 16.77
N PRO A 100 14.64 -7.03 15.97
CA PRO A 100 13.63 -7.13 14.92
C PRO A 100 12.22 -7.02 15.48
N ILE A 101 11.40 -6.17 14.87
CA ILE A 101 10.00 -6.01 15.22
C ILE A 101 9.20 -7.18 14.65
N ASN A 102 8.43 -7.85 15.51
CA ASN A 102 7.55 -8.93 15.10
C ASN A 102 6.20 -8.37 14.68
N TRP A 103 6.06 -8.01 13.41
CA TRP A 103 4.82 -7.49 12.85
C TRP A 103 3.68 -8.53 12.90
N PRO A 104 2.45 -8.14 13.29
CA PRO A 104 1.30 -9.02 13.21
C PRO A 104 1.07 -9.52 11.78
N VAL A 105 0.80 -10.81 11.62
CA VAL A 105 0.34 -11.36 10.35
C VAL A 105 -1.19 -11.29 10.33
N ILE A 106 -1.73 -10.54 9.37
CA ILE A 106 -3.18 -10.40 9.15
C ILE A 106 -3.50 -11.10 7.84
N GLU A 107 -4.54 -11.95 7.85
CA GLU A 107 -5.03 -12.63 6.65
C GLU A 107 -5.60 -11.63 5.65
N ASN A 108 -5.11 -11.65 4.41
CA ASN A 108 -5.64 -10.82 3.34
C ASN A 108 -6.55 -11.64 2.41
N TRP A 109 -7.49 -10.97 1.74
CA TRP A 109 -8.44 -11.65 0.85
C TRP A 109 -7.75 -12.30 -0.37
N PHE A 110 -6.62 -11.73 -0.82
CA PHE A 110 -5.83 -12.23 -1.95
C PHE A 110 -4.90 -13.41 -1.57
N ASP A 111 -4.86 -13.82 -0.30
CA ASP A 111 -4.16 -15.03 0.13
C ASP A 111 -4.97 -16.31 -0.08
N ARG A 112 -6.24 -16.17 -0.49
CA ARG A 112 -7.13 -17.29 -0.76
C ARG A 112 -6.69 -18.05 -2.01
N ASP A 113 -7.03 -19.33 -2.04
CA ASP A 113 -6.86 -20.14 -3.24
C ASP A 113 -7.98 -19.81 -4.22
N PHE A 114 -7.60 -19.25 -5.36
CA PHE A 114 -8.50 -18.96 -6.48
C PHE A 114 -8.37 -19.99 -7.60
N SER A 115 -7.52 -21.02 -7.45
CA SER A 115 -7.49 -22.13 -8.39
C SER A 115 -8.81 -22.89 -8.31
N ASN A 116 -9.50 -22.99 -9.45
CA ASN A 116 -10.62 -23.91 -9.57
C ASN A 116 -10.01 -25.31 -9.69
N ASP A 117 -10.27 -26.17 -8.72
CA ASP A 117 -9.78 -27.56 -8.66
C ASP A 117 -10.49 -28.50 -9.66
N ASP A 118 -11.30 -27.95 -10.59
CA ASP A 118 -12.06 -28.70 -11.59
C ASP A 118 -11.78 -28.17 -13.00
N ASP A 119 -10.55 -28.38 -13.49
CA ASP A 119 -10.26 -28.51 -14.93
C ASP A 119 -10.91 -29.80 -15.48
N GLU A 120 -12.23 -30.00 -15.26
CA GLU A 120 -12.98 -30.97 -16.04
C GLU A 120 -13.32 -30.30 -17.37
N ASP A 121 -12.47 -30.49 -18.39
CA ASP A 121 -12.73 -30.12 -19.78
C ASP A 121 -14.22 -30.43 -20.11
N THR A 122 -15.04 -29.37 -20.17
CA THR A 122 -16.46 -29.56 -20.39
C THR A 122 -16.72 -29.68 -21.89
N PHE A 123 -17.69 -30.51 -22.28
CA PHE A 123 -18.08 -30.67 -23.70
C PHE A 123 -18.33 -29.33 -24.42
N LEU A 124 -18.71 -28.28 -23.70
CA LEU A 124 -18.99 -26.96 -24.25
C LEU A 124 -17.72 -26.17 -24.58
N GLU A 125 -16.62 -26.34 -23.84
CA GLU A 125 -15.36 -25.62 -24.08
C GLU A 125 -14.75 -26.02 -25.42
N ASP A 126 -14.73 -27.31 -25.74
CA ASP A 126 -14.15 -27.86 -26.99
C ASP A 126 -15.06 -27.84 -28.22
N SER A 127 -16.36 -27.53 -28.07
CA SER A 127 -17.32 -27.59 -29.18
C SER A 127 -17.19 -26.42 -30.15
N ASP A 128 -17.22 -26.68 -31.47
CA ASP A 128 -17.35 -25.63 -32.48
C ASP A 128 -18.73 -24.94 -32.35
N PRO A 129 -18.81 -23.60 -32.27
CA PRO A 129 -20.07 -22.87 -32.20
C PRO A 129 -21.09 -23.23 -33.29
N ILE A 130 -20.63 -23.74 -34.44
CA ILE A 130 -21.49 -24.17 -35.56
C ILE A 130 -22.26 -25.46 -35.21
N ASP A 131 -21.73 -26.30 -34.33
CA ASP A 131 -22.29 -27.61 -33.96
C ASP A 131 -23.25 -27.52 -32.74
N LEU A 132 -23.39 -26.33 -32.15
CA LEU A 132 -24.20 -26.09 -30.96
C LEU A 132 -25.62 -25.61 -31.31
N THR A 133 -26.62 -26.12 -30.57
CA THR A 133 -27.96 -25.53 -30.55
C THR A 133 -27.93 -24.13 -29.93
N GLU A 134 -28.95 -23.31 -30.17
CA GLU A 134 -29.02 -21.95 -29.62
C GLU A 134 -28.98 -21.91 -28.08
N ASP A 135 -29.55 -22.89 -27.40
CA ASP A 135 -29.47 -22.99 -25.93
C ASP A 135 -28.07 -23.41 -25.46
N GLN A 136 -27.36 -24.24 -26.24
CA GLN A 136 -25.97 -24.61 -25.96
C GLN A 136 -24.98 -23.48 -26.25
N LYS A 137 -25.24 -22.63 -27.24
CA LYS A 137 -24.44 -21.42 -27.50
C LYS A 137 -24.51 -20.45 -26.32
N LYS A 138 -25.72 -20.20 -25.79
CA LYS A 138 -25.89 -19.38 -24.57
C LYS A 138 -25.20 -19.99 -23.36
N ALA A 139 -25.27 -21.31 -23.21
CA ALA A 139 -24.56 -21.99 -22.14
C ALA A 139 -23.03 -21.85 -22.28
N LYS A 140 -22.50 -21.98 -23.52
CA LYS A 140 -21.08 -21.75 -23.82
C LYS A 140 -20.65 -20.32 -23.51
N GLU A 141 -21.42 -19.31 -23.92
CA GLU A 141 -21.15 -17.89 -23.58
C GLU A 141 -21.11 -17.66 -22.06
N ILE A 142 -22.00 -18.29 -21.29
CA ILE A 142 -22.00 -18.18 -19.82
C ILE A 142 -20.76 -18.84 -19.20
N VAL A 143 -20.34 -20.00 -19.71
CA VAL A 143 -19.13 -20.70 -19.23
C VAL A 143 -17.87 -19.90 -19.58
N GLU A 144 -17.76 -19.40 -20.81
CA GLU A 144 -16.64 -18.55 -21.25
C GLU A 144 -16.54 -17.27 -20.40
N LEU A 145 -17.66 -16.60 -20.13
CA LEU A 145 -17.70 -15.43 -19.24
C LEU A 145 -17.31 -15.78 -17.80
N ALA A 146 -17.72 -16.95 -17.29
CA ALA A 146 -17.36 -17.38 -15.95
C ALA A 146 -15.86 -17.71 -15.83
N ASN A 147 -15.27 -18.32 -16.87
CA ASN A 147 -13.84 -18.59 -16.95
C ASN A 147 -13.05 -17.27 -17.02
N GLU A 148 -13.46 -16.33 -17.88
CA GLU A 148 -12.86 -14.99 -17.97
C GLU A 148 -12.91 -14.26 -16.63
N MET A 149 -14.04 -14.31 -15.91
CA MET A 149 -14.15 -13.73 -14.57
C MET A 149 -13.22 -14.39 -13.55
N THR A 150 -13.01 -15.71 -13.66
CA THR A 150 -12.11 -16.46 -12.77
C THR A 150 -10.66 -16.09 -13.05
N ASP A 151 -10.24 -16.11 -14.32
CA ASP A 151 -8.89 -15.76 -14.75
C ASP A 151 -8.52 -14.31 -14.38
N ASN A 152 -9.48 -13.39 -14.55
CA ASN A 152 -9.31 -12.00 -14.12
C ASN A 152 -9.16 -11.89 -12.60
N THR A 153 -9.95 -12.66 -11.84
CA THR A 153 -9.86 -12.68 -10.36
C THR A 153 -8.52 -13.24 -9.89
N GLN A 154 -8.04 -14.34 -10.50
CA GLN A 154 -6.73 -14.93 -10.20
C GLN A 154 -5.59 -13.96 -10.53
N SER A 155 -5.64 -13.34 -11.70
CA SER A 155 -4.62 -12.37 -12.15
C SER A 155 -4.57 -11.15 -11.23
N PHE A 156 -5.74 -10.63 -10.83
CA PHE A 156 -5.85 -9.54 -9.89
C PHE A 156 -5.34 -9.93 -8.49
N ALA A 157 -5.73 -11.08 -7.95
CA ALA A 157 -5.25 -11.57 -6.67
C ALA A 157 -3.71 -11.77 -6.67
N HIS A 158 -3.16 -12.30 -7.76
CA HIS A 158 -1.71 -12.47 -7.92
C HIS A 158 -0.98 -11.12 -7.95
N PHE A 159 -1.51 -10.13 -8.68
CA PHE A 159 -0.98 -8.76 -8.69
C PHE A 159 -0.99 -8.17 -7.27
N MET A 160 -2.14 -8.23 -6.60
CA MET A 160 -2.33 -7.71 -5.24
C MET A 160 -1.34 -8.33 -4.27
N LYS A 161 -1.20 -9.66 -4.28
CA LYS A 161 -0.27 -10.38 -3.41
C LYS A 161 1.18 -10.00 -3.67
N SER A 162 1.60 -10.02 -4.94
CA SER A 162 2.98 -9.71 -5.34
C SER A 162 3.37 -8.28 -4.97
N GLY A 163 2.48 -7.32 -5.25
CA GLY A 163 2.70 -5.91 -4.91
C GLY A 163 2.68 -5.68 -3.40
N TYR A 164 1.79 -6.36 -2.67
CA TYR A 164 1.63 -6.20 -1.23
C TYR A 164 2.86 -6.70 -0.47
N GLU A 165 3.38 -7.89 -0.81
CA GLU A 165 4.57 -8.46 -0.17
C GLU A 165 5.80 -7.53 -0.27
N ILE A 166 5.95 -6.86 -1.41
CA ILE A 166 7.04 -5.89 -1.63
C ILE A 166 6.76 -4.60 -0.87
N THR A 167 5.58 -4.01 -1.07
CA THR A 167 5.28 -2.65 -0.62
C THR A 167 5.11 -2.61 0.90
N ASN A 168 4.33 -3.52 1.48
CA ASN A 168 4.11 -3.58 2.93
C ASN A 168 5.44 -3.77 3.69
N LYS A 169 6.31 -4.67 3.21
CA LYS A 169 7.64 -4.87 3.80
C LYS A 169 8.49 -3.60 3.75
N LYS A 170 8.39 -2.81 2.68
CA LYS A 170 9.13 -1.54 2.56
C LYS A 170 8.59 -0.48 3.51
N VAL A 171 7.28 -0.39 3.68
CA VAL A 171 6.65 0.52 4.65
C VAL A 171 7.06 0.14 6.07
N GLN A 172 6.98 -1.14 6.43
CA GLN A 172 7.44 -1.64 7.74
C GLN A 172 8.91 -1.29 7.99
N LEU A 173 9.80 -1.57 7.04
CA LEU A 173 11.22 -1.20 7.15
C LEU A 173 11.42 0.31 7.31
N PHE A 174 10.63 1.15 6.63
CA PHE A 174 10.70 2.59 6.81
C PHE A 174 10.35 2.99 8.26
N LEU A 175 9.25 2.43 8.80
CA LEU A 175 8.82 2.68 10.17
C LEU A 175 9.85 2.21 11.21
N GLU A 176 10.43 1.03 11.00
CA GLU A 176 11.50 0.50 11.87
C GLU A 176 12.70 1.45 11.95
N ASN A 177 12.97 2.22 10.89
CA ASN A 177 14.10 3.17 10.87
C ASN A 177 13.74 4.54 11.45
N ILE A 178 12.54 5.06 11.17
CA ILE A 178 12.16 6.44 11.50
C ILE A 178 11.40 6.54 12.82
N ALA A 179 10.61 5.52 13.17
CA ALA A 179 9.74 5.49 14.34
C ALA A 179 10.13 4.37 15.33
N SER A 180 11.44 4.05 15.39
CA SER A 180 11.96 2.94 16.20
C SER A 180 11.60 3.06 17.70
N PHE A 181 11.63 4.28 18.24
CA PHE A 181 11.24 4.55 19.62
C PHE A 181 9.75 4.25 19.82
N GLU A 182 8.88 4.85 19.00
CA GLU A 182 7.44 4.71 19.10
C GLU A 182 7.01 3.25 18.99
N LEU A 183 7.63 2.49 18.08
CA LEU A 183 7.39 1.06 17.93
C LEU A 183 7.82 0.26 19.17
N SER A 184 8.90 0.66 19.84
CA SER A 184 9.39 -0.02 21.05
C SER A 184 8.43 0.09 22.25
N ILE A 185 7.59 1.13 22.25
CA ILE A 185 6.58 1.39 23.28
C ILE A 185 5.15 1.20 22.77
N LEU A 186 4.97 0.65 21.58
CA LEU A 186 3.65 0.44 21.01
C LEU A 186 2.98 -0.75 21.71
N SER A 187 1.71 -0.57 22.12
CA SER A 187 0.94 -1.67 22.71
C SER A 187 0.66 -2.78 21.69
N PRO A 188 0.39 -4.02 22.11
CA PRO A 188 0.00 -5.10 21.19
C PRO A 188 -1.21 -4.75 20.31
N ASP A 189 -2.24 -4.12 20.89
CA ASP A 189 -3.40 -3.63 20.13
C ASP A 189 -3.01 -2.50 19.16
N GLY A 190 -2.04 -1.66 19.57
CA GLY A 190 -1.43 -0.66 18.71
C GLY A 190 -0.73 -1.24 17.48
N PHE A 191 0.00 -2.35 17.64
CA PHE A 191 0.61 -3.06 16.51
C PHE A 191 -0.45 -3.59 15.54
N ILE A 192 -1.58 -4.10 16.04
CA ILE A 192 -2.68 -4.58 15.19
C ILE A 192 -3.33 -3.41 14.44
N ALA A 193 -3.59 -2.30 15.13
CA ALA A 193 -4.17 -1.10 14.53
C ALA A 193 -3.25 -0.51 13.46
N LEU A 194 -1.95 -0.39 13.76
CA LEU A 194 -0.95 0.06 12.80
C LEU A 194 -0.90 -0.88 11.60
N GLN A 195 -0.75 -2.20 11.79
CA GLN A 195 -0.68 -3.14 10.67
C GLN A 195 -1.94 -3.14 9.82
N THR A 196 -3.13 -2.98 10.43
CA THR A 196 -4.40 -2.86 9.70
C THR A 196 -4.41 -1.61 8.82
N HIS A 197 -3.91 -0.50 9.34
CA HIS A 197 -3.78 0.75 8.59
C HIS A 197 -2.78 0.65 7.43
N LEU A 198 -1.63 0.01 7.66
CA LEU A 198 -0.65 -0.25 6.60
C LEU A 198 -1.25 -1.16 5.52
N ASN A 199 -2.03 -2.17 5.92
CA ASN A 199 -2.73 -3.04 4.96
C ASN A 199 -3.70 -2.25 4.09
N LEU A 200 -4.46 -1.33 4.69
CA LEU A 200 -5.39 -0.48 3.95
C LEU A 200 -4.64 0.42 2.96
N LEU A 201 -3.59 1.12 3.41
CA LEU A 201 -2.74 1.95 2.56
C LEU A 201 -2.24 1.16 1.35
N VAL A 202 -1.61 0.02 1.59
CA VAL A 202 -0.98 -0.78 0.52
C VAL A 202 -2.03 -1.39 -0.40
N SER A 203 -3.13 -1.91 0.15
CA SER A 203 -4.17 -2.55 -0.67
C SER A 203 -4.88 -1.51 -1.54
N THR A 204 -5.32 -0.38 -0.99
CA THR A 204 -5.97 0.68 -1.76
C THR A 204 -5.06 1.22 -2.86
N LEU A 205 -3.78 1.45 -2.55
CA LEU A 205 -2.81 1.87 -3.55
C LEU A 205 -2.69 0.88 -4.71
N LEU A 206 -2.55 -0.42 -4.40
CA LEU A 206 -2.43 -1.44 -5.43
C LEU A 206 -3.71 -1.61 -6.24
N GLU A 207 -4.86 -1.56 -5.59
CA GLU A 207 -6.17 -1.58 -6.26
C GLU A 207 -6.28 -0.41 -7.25
N ASN A 208 -5.98 0.81 -6.82
CA ASN A 208 -6.00 1.99 -7.68
C ASN A 208 -5.02 1.87 -8.85
N LEU A 209 -3.80 1.40 -8.59
CA LEU A 209 -2.81 1.17 -9.63
C LEU A 209 -3.29 0.11 -10.64
N TYR A 210 -3.88 -0.98 -10.18
CA TYR A 210 -4.40 -2.02 -11.08
C TYR A 210 -5.47 -1.46 -12.03
N THR A 211 -6.36 -0.60 -11.53
CA THR A 211 -7.47 -0.06 -12.36
C THR A 211 -7.04 0.81 -13.53
N ILE A 212 -5.83 1.37 -13.51
CA ILE A 212 -5.33 2.23 -14.59
C ILE A 212 -4.31 1.54 -15.49
N MET A 213 -3.91 0.31 -15.13
CA MET A 213 -3.02 -0.49 -15.95
C MET A 213 -3.82 -1.23 -17.02
N PRO A 214 -3.32 -1.27 -18.28
CA PRO A 214 -3.96 -2.05 -19.33
C PRO A 214 -3.77 -3.55 -19.06
N ASP A 215 -4.80 -4.34 -19.38
CA ASP A 215 -4.74 -5.81 -19.43
C ASP A 215 -3.63 -6.31 -20.39
#